data_AF-A0A932B809-F1
#
_entry.id   AF-A0A932B809-F1
#
_cell.length_a   1.000
_cell.length_b   1.000
_cell.length_c   1.000
_cell.angle_alpha   90.00
_cell.angle_beta   90.00
_cell.angle_gamma   90.00
#
_symmetry.space_group_name_H-M   'P 1'
#
loop_
_entity.id
_entity.type
_entity.pdbx_description
1 polymer ?
#
loop_
_entity_poly.entity_id
_entity_poly.type
_entity_poly.pdbx_seq_one_letter_code
_entity_poly.pdbx_strand_id
1 'polypeptide(L)' 'MNTYLLYCGFQKMRGGLLEAEHDREIALVKETLGNLSPVETHWDEYLKAWG' A
#
# COMPACT_ATOMS: atom_id res chain seq x y z
N MET A 1 -8.55 1.05 -0.76
CA MET A 1 -7.08 1.02 -0.75
C MET A 1 -6.45 1.43 -2.09
N ASN A 2 -6.92 0.88 -3.22
CA ASN A 2 -6.33 1.15 -4.56
C ASN A 2 -6.22 2.64 -4.95
N THR A 3 -7.19 3.48 -4.60
CA THR A 3 -7.13 4.93 -4.90
C THR A 3 -5.94 5.63 -4.22
N TYR A 4 -5.62 5.23 -2.98
CA TYR A 4 -4.51 5.80 -2.24
C TYR A 4 -3.15 5.36 -2.83
N LEU A 5 -3.03 4.09 -3.21
CA LEU A 5 -1.83 3.57 -3.87
C LEU A 5 -1.57 4.25 -5.21
N LEU A 6 -2.64 4.46 -5.99
CA LEU A 6 -2.56 5.21 -7.25
C LEU A 6 -2.11 6.65 -7.01
N TYR A 7 -2.63 7.31 -5.96
CA TYR A 7 -2.19 8.64 -5.57
C TYR A 7 -0.69 8.67 -5.21
N CYS A 8 -0.21 7.73 -4.39
CA CYS A 8 1.21 7.66 -4.03
C CYS A 8 2.10 7.47 -5.27
N GLY A 9 1.70 6.58 -6.19
CA GLY A 9 2.41 6.36 -7.45
C GLY A 9 2.45 7.63 -8.32
N PHE A 10 1.32 8.34 -8.43
CA PHE A 10 1.26 9.61 -9.14
C PHE A 10 2.16 10.67 -8.51
N GLN A 11 2.19 10.78 -7.18
CA GLN A 11 3.05 11.71 -6.47
C GLN A 11 4.52 11.39 -6.67
N LYS A 12 4.93 10.11 -6.65
CA LYS A 12 6.30 9.69 -6.98
C LYS A 12 6.69 10.15 -8.40
N MET A 13 5.83 9.93 -9.39
CA MET A 13 6.09 10.35 -10.79
C MET A 13 6.22 11.87 -10.96
N ARG A 14 5.57 12.66 -10.09
CA ARG A 14 5.61 14.12 -10.12
C ARG A 14 6.71 14.73 -9.24
N GLY A 15 7.50 13.90 -8.54
CA GLY A 15 8.49 14.36 -7.56
C GLY A 15 7.88 14.90 -6.26
N GLY A 16 6.59 14.63 -6.01
CA GLY A 16 5.92 14.95 -4.75
C GLY A 16 6.21 13.95 -3.63
N LEU A 17 6.76 12.79 -3.96
CA LEU A 17 7.35 11.84 -3.02
C LEU A 17 8.71 11.40 -3.55
N LEU A 18 9.71 11.36 -2.68
CA LEU A 18 10.94 10.63 -2.92
C LEU A 18 10.66 9.13 -2.98
N GLU A 19 11.55 8.39 -3.62
CA GLU A 19 11.45 6.93 -3.70
C GLU A 19 11.35 6.29 -2.30
N ALA A 20 12.21 6.71 -1.37
CA ALA A 20 12.18 6.22 0.01
C ALA A 20 10.89 6.57 0.76
N GLU A 21 10.21 7.66 0.40
CA GLU A 21 8.95 8.05 1.03
C GLU A 21 7.79 7.22 0.48
N HIS A 22 7.74 7.04 -0.84
CA HIS A 22 6.79 6.14 -1.48
C HIS A 22 6.90 4.71 -0.91
N ASP A 23 8.11 4.19 -0.74
CA ASP A 23 8.30 2.83 -0.22
C ASP A 23 7.84 2.68 1.24
N ARG A 24 7.95 3.74 2.05
CA ARG A 24 7.37 3.78 3.40
C ARG A 24 5.84 3.75 3.36
N GLU A 25 5.21 4.46 2.44
CA GLU A 25 3.75 4.42 2.29
C GLU A 25 3.27 3.02 1.88
N ILE A 26 3.99 2.36 0.96
CA ILE A 26 3.67 0.97 0.59
C ILE A 26 3.84 0.03 1.80
N ALA A 27 4.91 0.19 2.58
CA ALA A 27 5.13 -0.62 3.78
C ALA A 27 4.03 -0.42 4.83
N LEU A 28 3.64 0.84 5.09
CA LEU A 28 2.57 1.20 6.01
C LEU A 28 1.23 0.55 5.60
N VAL A 29 0.90 0.58 4.30
CA VAL A 29 -0.32 -0.07 3.79
C VAL A 29 -0.25 -1.59 3.99
N LYS A 30 0.87 -2.22 3.63
CA LYS A 30 1.03 -3.68 3.81
C LYS A 30 0.91 -4.08 5.27
N GLU A 31 1.52 -3.33 6.20
CA GLU A 31 1.40 -3.56 7.64
C GLU A 31 -0.06 -3.39 8.12
N THR A 32 -0.70 -2.30 7.73
CA THR A 32 -2.09 -2.00 8.13
C THR A 32 -3.05 -3.10 7.67
N LEU A 33 -2.93 -3.52 6.40
CA LEU A 33 -3.75 -4.61 5.86
C LEU A 33 -3.41 -5.95 6.51
N GLY A 34 -2.14 -6.21 6.83
CA GLY A 34 -1.72 -7.43 7.52
C GLY A 34 -2.29 -7.53 8.94
N ASN A 35 -2.43 -6.41 9.63
CA ASN A 35 -3.07 -6.35 10.94
C ASN A 35 -4.60 -6.54 10.87
N LEU A 36 -5.22 -6.16 9.76
CA LEU A 36 -6.66 -6.31 9.53
C LEU A 36 -7.04 -7.69 8.96
N SER A 37 -6.12 -8.37 8.29
CA SER A 37 -6.37 -9.66 7.62
C SER A 37 -6.93 -10.78 8.52
N PRO A 38 -6.63 -10.86 9.84
CA PRO A 38 -7.25 -11.85 10.72
C PRO A 38 -8.74 -11.59 10.98
N VAL A 39 -9.19 -10.34 10.84
CA VAL A 39 -10.57 -9.91 11.06
C VAL A 39 -11.34 -9.85 9.74
N GLU A 40 -10.66 -9.43 8.68
CA GLU A 40 -11.22 -9.24 7.34
C GLU A 40 -10.42 -10.08 6.32
N THR A 41 -10.86 -11.31 6.09
CA THR A 41 -10.15 -12.33 5.29
C THR A 41 -9.86 -11.91 3.84
N HIS A 42 -10.65 -11.02 3.25
CA HIS A 42 -10.40 -10.53 1.89
C HIS A 42 -9.09 -9.73 1.77
N TRP A 43 -8.57 -9.18 2.88
CA TRP A 43 -7.26 -8.52 2.87
C TRP A 43 -6.09 -9.52 2.80
N ASP A 44 -6.25 -10.73 3.33
CA ASP A 44 -5.25 -11.79 3.20
C ASP A 44 -5.11 -12.22 1.73
N GLU A 45 -6.25 -12.45 1.04
CA GLU A 45 -6.26 -12.76 -0.39
C GLU A 45 -5.66 -11.63 -1.23
N TYR A 46 -6.02 -10.39 -0.90
CA TYR A 46 -5.48 -9.21 -1.57
C TYR A 46 -3.96 -9.08 -1.38
N LEU A 47 -3.44 -9.28 -0.17
CA LEU A 47 -2.01 -9.23 0.12
C LEU A 47 -1.24 -10.36 -0.60
N LYS A 48 -1.80 -11.58 -0.65
CA LYS A 48 -1.22 -12.71 -1.38
C LYS A 48 -1.13 -12.45 -2.89
N ALA A 49 -2.12 -11.77 -3.46
CA ALA A 49 -2.13 -11.40 -4.87
C ALA A 49 -1.18 -10.24 -5.21
N TRP A 50 -0.78 -9.43 -4.22
CA TRP A 50 0.10 -8.28 -4.42
C TRP A 50 1.55 -8.71 -4.71
N GLY A 51 2.07 -9.71 -3.99
CA GLY A 51 3.49 -10.10 -4.05
C GLY A 51 4.30 -9.53 -2.89
#